data_AF-A0A9J5YSJ4-F1
#
_entry.id   AF-A0A9J5YSJ4-F1
#
_cell.length_a   1.000
_cell.length_b   1.000
_cell.length_c   1.000
_cell.angle_alpha   90.00
_cell.angle_beta   90.00
_cell.angle_gamma   90.00
#
_symmetry.space_group_name_H-M   'P 1'
#
loop_
_entity.id
_entity.type
_entity.pdbx_description
1 polymer ?
#
loop_
_entity_poly.entity_id
_entity_poly.type
_entity_poly.pdbx_seq_one_letter_code
_entity_poly.pdbx_strand_id
1 'polypeptide(L)'
;MNTHLKAVKITLKGKNPVTLDHLRVRGNNIRYYILPDSLNLETLLVEETPRVKPTAGKPMGRGCRRGRGRGRKMHSSCSNF
;
A
#
# COMPACT_ATOMS: atom_id res chain seq x y z
N MET A 1 11.93 -4.59 6.17
CA MET A 1 12.32 -3.39 5.39
C MET A 1 12.75 -3.76 3.95
N ASN A 2 11.89 -4.36 3.13
CA ASN A 2 12.31 -4.68 1.75
C ASN A 2 12.52 -3.37 0.97
N THR A 3 13.61 -3.27 0.22
CA THR A 3 13.98 -2.03 -0.48
C THR A 3 14.17 -2.28 -1.97
N HIS A 4 13.61 -1.38 -2.77
CA HIS A 4 13.78 -1.33 -4.21
C HIS A 4 14.62 -0.11 -4.55
N LEU A 5 15.73 -0.31 -5.24
CA LEU A 5 16.67 0.72 -5.61
C LEU A 5 16.80 0.81 -7.13
N LYS A 6 17.04 2.02 -7.65
CA LYS A 6 17.28 2.30 -9.06
C LYS A 6 18.63 2.98 -9.22
N ALA A 7 19.30 2.76 -10.35
CA ALA A 7 20.59 3.35 -10.70
C ALA A 7 21.62 3.24 -9.55
N VAL A 8 21.97 2.01 -9.19
CA VAL A 8 22.73 1.70 -7.98
C VAL A 8 24.17 1.38 -8.32
N LYS A 9 25.10 1.91 -7.52
CA LYS A 9 26.50 1.47 -7.49
C LYS A 9 26.73 0.64 -6.23
N ILE A 10 27.08 -0.62 -6.40
CA ILE A 10 27.30 -1.56 -5.29
C ILE A 10 28.78 -1.88 -5.22
N THR A 11 29.34 -1.91 -4.01
CA THR A 11 30.68 -2.41 -3.75
C THR A 11 30.59 -3.58 -2.80
N LEU A 12 30.85 -4.79 -3.28
CA LEU A 12 30.92 -5.97 -2.43
C LEU A 12 32.29 -5.98 -1.72
N LYS A 13 32.33 -6.51 -0.50
CA LYS A 13 33.57 -6.58 0.28
C LYS A 13 34.64 -7.33 -0.52
N GLY A 14 35.78 -6.67 -0.76
CA GLY A 14 36.91 -7.25 -1.50
C GLY A 14 36.67 -7.37 -3.01
N LYS A 15 35.67 -6.71 -3.58
CA LYS A 15 35.41 -6.68 -5.03
C LYS A 15 35.30 -5.25 -5.52
N ASN A 16 35.51 -5.09 -6.82
CA ASN A 16 35.35 -3.81 -7.50
C ASN A 16 33.87 -3.36 -7.49
N PRO A 17 33.61 -2.05 -7.50
CA PRO A 17 32.25 -1.53 -7.61
C PRO A 17 31.58 -1.95 -8.93
N VAL A 18 30.29 -2.27 -8.88
CA VAL A 18 29.45 -2.63 -10.04
C VAL A 18 28.23 -1.72 -10.08
N THR A 19 27.88 -1.24 -11.28
CA THR A 19 26.68 -0.44 -11.54
C THR A 19 25.54 -1.31 -12.03
N LEU A 20 24.33 -1.06 -11.54
CA LEU A 20 23.12 -1.81 -11.89
C LEU A 20 21.93 -0.84 -12.03
N ASP A 21 21.04 -1.11 -12.97
CA ASP A 21 19.85 -0.27 -13.17
C ASP A 21 18.80 -0.48 -12.07
N HIS A 22 18.62 -1.73 -11.63
CA HIS A 22 17.63 -2.10 -10.61
C HIS A 22 18.20 -3.12 -9.62
N LEU A 23 17.94 -2.90 -8.33
CA LEU A 23 18.30 -3.84 -7.25
C LEU A 23 17.16 -3.95 -6.24
N ARG A 24 16.88 -5.18 -5.78
CA ARG A 24 15.94 -5.42 -4.68
C ARG A 24 16.67 -6.10 -3.52
N VAL A 25 16.57 -5.51 -2.33
CA VAL A 25 17.19 -6.05 -1.11
C VAL A 25 16.09 -6.53 -0.17
N ARG A 26 16.23 -7.76 0.34
CA ARG A 26 15.34 -8.30 1.38
C ARG A 26 15.66 -7.62 2.71
N GLY A 27 14.63 -7.13 3.40
CA GLY A 27 14.79 -6.25 4.55
C GLY A 27 15.49 -6.87 5.77
N ASN A 28 15.47 -8.19 5.92
CA ASN A 28 16.18 -8.86 7.01
C ASN A 28 17.71 -8.73 6.91
N ASN A 29 18.23 -8.50 5.71
CA ASN A 29 19.68 -8.40 5.49
C ASN A 29 20.20 -6.96 5.62
N ILE A 30 19.34 -5.99 5.96
CA ILE A 30 19.69 -4.58 6.01
C ILE A 30 20.02 -4.20 7.46
N ARG A 31 21.22 -3.64 7.66
CA ARG A 31 21.72 -3.27 9.00
C ARG A 31 21.52 -1.79 9.33
N TYR A 32 21.68 -0.92 8.35
CA TYR A 32 21.55 0.54 8.52
C TYR A 32 21.21 1.20 7.18
N TYR A 33 20.62 2.40 7.26
CA TYR A 33 20.44 3.32 6.14
C TYR A 33 21.19 4.61 6.45
N ILE A 34 21.78 5.19 5.41
CA ILE A 34 22.27 6.57 5.45
C ILE A 34 21.20 7.37 4.69
N LEU A 35 20.51 8.25 5.41
CA LEU A 35 19.44 9.08 4.86
C LEU A 35 19.99 10.47 4.52
N PRO A 36 19.34 11.22 3.61
CA PRO A 36 19.70 12.61 3.37
C PRO A 36 19.52 13.44 4.64
N ASP A 37 20.47 14.34 4.91
CA ASP A 37 20.43 15.22 6.08
C ASP A 37 19.22 16.17 6.10
N SER A 38 18.64 16.43 4.92
CA SER A 38 17.44 17.27 4.76
C SER A 38 16.13 16.55 5.08
N LEU A 39 16.16 15.26 5.41
CA LEU A 39 14.95 14.52 5.74
C LEU A 39 14.46 14.91 7.14
N ASN A 40 13.34 15.64 7.21
CA ASN A 40 12.74 16.01 8.48
C ASN A 40 11.99 14.81 9.09
N LEU A 41 12.62 14.12 10.04
CA LEU A 41 12.06 12.93 10.68
C LEU A 41 10.91 13.26 11.63
N GLU A 42 10.92 14.43 12.27
CA GLU A 42 9.94 14.80 13.29
C GLU A 42 8.52 14.87 12.71
N THR A 43 8.37 15.45 11.51
CA THR A 43 7.06 15.56 10.85
C THR A 43 6.54 14.22 10.33
N LEU A 44 7.43 13.29 9.96
CA LEU A 44 7.06 11.97 9.45
C LEU A 44 6.72 10.97 10.57
N LEU A 45 7.19 11.24 11.79
CA LEU A 45 6.92 10.42 12.97
C LEU A 45 5.62 10.82 13.68
N VAL A 46 5.02 11.96 13.33
CA VAL A 46 3.67 12.30 13.78
C VAL A 46 2.68 11.42 13.01
N GLU A 47 1.95 10.58 13.74
CA GLU A 47 0.93 9.69 13.18
C GLU A 47 -0.02 10.50 12.28
N GLU A 48 -0.12 10.12 11.00
CA GLU A 48 -1.28 10.49 10.18
C GLU A 48 -2.50 9.84 10.84
N THR A 49 -3.14 10.55 11.76
CA THR A 49 -4.48 10.18 12.22
C THR A 49 -5.31 9.97 10.95
N PRO A 50 -5.80 8.76 10.68
CA PRO A 50 -6.54 8.51 9.47
C PRO A 50 -7.72 9.46 9.51
N ARG A 51 -7.84 10.34 8.51
CA ARG A 51 -8.97 11.26 8.40
C ARG A 51 -10.23 10.41 8.35
N VAL A 52 -10.87 10.23 9.51
CA VAL A 52 -12.14 9.54 9.64
C VAL A 52 -13.10 10.39 8.84
N LYS A 53 -13.45 9.92 7.64
CA LYS A 53 -14.53 10.53 6.85
C LYS A 53 -15.74 10.53 7.78
N PRO A 54 -16.34 11.70 8.10
CA PRO A 54 -17.56 11.69 8.87
C PRO A 54 -18.56 10.89 8.06
N THR A 55 -18.95 9.72 8.58
CA THR A 55 -20.12 9.01 8.07
C THR A 55 -21.28 9.96 8.22
N ALA A 56 -21.69 10.57 7.10
CA ALA A 56 -22.91 11.35 7.03
C ALA A 56 -24.01 10.53 7.69
N GLY A 57 -24.64 11.13 8.71
CA GLY A 57 -25.53 10.46 9.62
C GLY A 57 -26.54 9.58 8.88
N LYS A 58 -26.61 8.32 9.27
CA LYS A 58 -27.83 7.53 9.07
C LYS A 58 -28.80 7.97 10.15
N PRO A 59 -29.87 8.74 9.86
CA PRO A 59 -31.04 8.68 10.71
C PRO A 59 -31.63 7.29 10.47
N MET A 60 -31.50 6.40 11.44
CA MET A 60 -32.28 5.17 11.48
C MET A 60 -33.73 5.55 11.82
N GLY A 61 -34.41 6.13 10.83
CA GLY A 61 -35.78 6.62 10.91
C GLY A 61 -36.72 5.71 10.10
N ARG A 62 -37.38 4.81 10.82
CA ARG A 62 -38.82 4.51 10.68
C ARG A 62 -39.40 4.40 9.25
N GLY A 63 -39.49 3.15 8.76
CA GLY A 63 -40.62 2.66 7.98
C GLY A 63 -40.75 3.09 6.52
N CYS A 64 -40.43 2.18 5.59
CA CYS A 64 -41.18 2.12 4.33
C CYS A 64 -41.19 0.68 3.79
N ARG A 65 -42.20 -0.09 4.23
CA ARG A 65 -42.68 -1.27 3.52
C ARG A 65 -43.41 -0.79 2.25
N ARG A 66 -42.76 -0.92 1.09
CA ARG A 66 -43.41 -0.93 -0.23
C ARG A 66 -42.38 -1.53 -1.19
N GLY A 67 -42.52 -2.67 -1.83
CA GLY A 67 -43.68 -3.48 -2.17
C GLY A 67 -43.32 -4.11 -3.51
N ARG A 68 -43.46 -5.44 -3.61
CA ARG A 68 -43.78 -6.22 -4.82
C ARG A 68 -43.04 -5.90 -6.14
N GLY A 69 -42.29 -6.88 -6.63
CA GLY A 69 -41.93 -6.99 -8.06
C GLY A 69 -40.91 -8.09 -8.31
N ARG A 70 -41.31 -9.36 -8.26
CA ARG A 70 -41.52 -10.18 -9.48
C ARG A 70 -40.29 -10.25 -10.41
N GLY A 71 -39.47 -11.29 -10.17
CA GLY A 71 -38.95 -12.19 -11.19
C GLY A 71 -37.96 -11.65 -12.22
N ARG A 72 -36.76 -12.24 -12.28
CA ARG A 72 -36.36 -13.16 -13.37
C ARG A 72 -34.88 -13.56 -13.23
N LYS A 73 -34.69 -14.88 -13.15
CA LYS A 73 -33.57 -15.70 -13.65
C LYS A 73 -32.18 -15.54 -13.01
N MET A 74 -31.87 -16.53 -12.18
CA MET A 74 -30.54 -17.15 -12.10
C MET A 74 -30.12 -17.64 -13.49
N HIS A 75 -28.96 -17.21 -13.97
CA HIS A 75 -27.94 -18.03 -14.65
C HIS A 75 -26.78 -17.14 -15.11
N SER A 76 -25.62 -17.28 -14.48
CA SER A 76 -24.34 -16.96 -15.12
C SER A 76 -23.29 -17.95 -14.60
N SER A 77 -23.30 -19.14 -15.19
CA SER A 77 -22.14 -20.03 -15.18
C SER A 77 -21.03 -19.35 -15.99
N CYS A 78 -20.06 -18.74 -15.30
CA CYS A 78 -18.79 -18.36 -15.90
C CYS A 78 -17.94 -19.61 -16.05
N SER A 79 -17.62 -19.91 -17.30
CA SER A 79 -16.69 -20.93 -17.76
C SER A 79 -15.24 -20.55 -17.48
N ASN A 80 -14.44 -21.59 -17.26
CA ASN A 80 -12.99 -21.65 -17.11
C ASN A 80 -12.21 -20.65 -17.98
N PHE A 81 -11.23 -19.98 -17.38
CA PHE A 81 -9.80 -20.02 -17.74
C PHE A 81 -8.96 -19.58 -16.54
#